data_AF-A0A836D4A2-F1
#
_entry.id   AF-A0A836D4A2-F1
#
_cell.length_a   1.000
_cell.length_b   1.000
_cell.length_c   1.000
_cell.angle_alpha   90.00
_cell.angle_beta   90.00
_cell.angle_gamma   90.00
#
_symmetry.space_group_name_H-M   'P 1'
#
loop_
_entity.id
_entity.type
_entity.pdbx_description
1 polymer ?
#
loop_
_entity_poly.entity_id
_entity_poly.type
_entity_poly.pdbx_seq_one_letter_code
_entity_poly.pdbx_strand_id
1 'polypeptide(L)'
;MASPPPAAAALVPQDCNNGCSAEGTGEGGSKEPVETFKAEDLIITRATILKEKPDPSTLVFGTVFTDHMLTVEWSLELGWEKPRIKPLQNLSLHPGSSALHYAVELFEGLKAFRGVDNKIRLFRPNLNMDRMYRSAMRATLPGEFKVSERYLTMDDLTTAVEENRTIHIPTMENGPKLASRILEKLTDIQYGREESDWTITVA
;
A
#
# COMPACT_ATOMS: atom_id res chain seq x y z
N MET A 1 11.90 10.39 60.53
CA MET A 1 10.50 10.21 60.08
C MET A 1 10.08 11.51 59.42
N ALA A 2 10.03 11.53 58.09
CA ALA A 2 9.65 12.70 57.31
C ALA A 2 8.21 12.52 56.80
N SER A 3 7.37 13.53 56.99
CA SER A 3 5.96 13.52 56.59
C SER A 3 5.78 13.46 55.07
N PRO A 4 4.70 12.83 54.56
CA PRO A 4 4.45 12.76 53.13
C PRO A 4 3.96 14.11 52.57
N PRO A 5 4.20 14.40 51.28
CA PRO A 5 3.71 15.62 50.62
C PRO A 5 2.20 15.55 50.36
N PRO A 6 1.51 16.71 50.26
CA PRO A 6 0.06 16.75 50.05
C PRO A 6 -0.33 16.34 48.63
N ALA A 7 -1.50 15.70 48.50
CA ALA A 7 -2.06 15.23 47.25
C ALA A 7 -2.35 16.39 46.28
N ALA A 8 -1.95 16.24 45.02
CA ALA A 8 -2.26 17.19 43.95
C ALA A 8 -3.78 17.19 43.66
N ALA A 9 -4.39 18.36 43.74
CA ALA A 9 -5.79 18.57 43.40
C ALA A 9 -6.02 18.35 41.89
N ALA A 10 -7.07 17.62 41.55
CA ALA A 10 -7.51 17.40 40.17
C ALA A 10 -7.94 18.73 39.52
N LEU A 11 -7.34 19.07 38.39
CA LEU A 11 -7.76 20.18 37.54
C LEU A 11 -9.05 19.78 36.80
N VAL A 12 -10.13 20.49 37.08
CA VAL A 12 -11.40 20.40 36.35
C VAL A 12 -11.24 21.18 35.03
N PRO A 13 -11.62 20.63 33.86
CA PRO A 13 -11.60 21.37 32.61
C PRO A 13 -12.61 22.52 32.65
N GLN A 14 -12.15 23.72 32.32
CA GLN A 14 -12.94 24.94 32.27
C GLN A 14 -13.67 25.01 30.92
N ASP A 15 -15.01 25.00 30.94
CA ASP A 15 -15.86 25.26 29.78
C ASP A 15 -15.71 26.73 29.33
N CYS A 16 -15.14 26.95 28.15
CA CYS A 16 -15.14 28.25 27.49
C CYS A 16 -16.35 28.35 26.55
N ASN A 17 -17.50 28.73 27.10
CA ASN A 17 -18.69 29.07 26.32
C ASN A 17 -18.86 30.59 26.31
N ASN A 18 -18.50 31.25 25.21
CA ASN A 18 -19.04 32.58 24.87
C ASN A 18 -18.74 32.99 23.42
N GLY A 19 -19.81 33.22 22.65
CA GLY A 19 -19.77 34.07 21.45
C GLY A 19 -20.36 33.46 20.17
N CYS A 20 -21.68 33.32 20.10
CA CYS A 20 -22.39 33.13 18.83
C CYS A 20 -22.29 34.37 17.93
N SER A 21 -21.92 34.16 16.67
CA SER A 21 -22.48 34.87 15.52
C SER A 21 -22.64 33.87 14.38
N ALA A 22 -23.90 33.56 14.05
CA ALA A 22 -24.26 32.69 12.94
C ALA A 22 -24.45 33.54 11.68
N GLU A 23 -23.78 33.18 10.60
CA GLU A 23 -24.31 33.32 9.23
C GLU A 23 -23.45 32.49 8.26
N GLY A 24 -24.09 31.49 7.65
CA GLY A 24 -23.46 30.52 6.77
C GLY A 24 -24.25 29.22 6.71
N THR A 25 -25.39 29.24 6.01
CA THR A 25 -26.14 28.03 5.65
C THR A 25 -25.28 27.13 4.76
N GLY A 26 -24.71 26.10 5.37
CA GLY A 26 -24.16 24.94 4.68
C GLY A 26 -24.57 23.71 5.49
N GLU A 27 -25.22 22.75 4.83
CA GLU A 27 -25.71 21.51 5.43
C GLU A 27 -24.59 20.78 6.18
N GLY A 28 -24.55 20.96 7.50
CA GLY A 28 -23.67 20.25 8.42
C GLY A 28 -24.19 18.84 8.66
N GLY A 29 -24.19 18.00 7.62
CA GLY A 29 -24.19 16.57 7.83
C GLY A 29 -22.85 16.20 8.45
N SER A 30 -22.84 15.76 9.71
CA SER A 30 -21.67 15.13 10.32
C SER A 30 -21.33 13.92 9.45
N LYS A 31 -20.33 14.05 8.57
CA LYS A 31 -19.84 12.94 7.77
C LYS A 31 -19.14 11.99 8.74
N GLU A 32 -19.69 10.80 8.90
CA GLU A 32 -19.02 9.75 9.64
C GLU A 32 -17.64 9.49 9.00
N PRO A 33 -16.59 9.24 9.79
CA PRO A 33 -15.27 8.91 9.26
C PRO A 33 -15.34 7.70 8.34
N VAL A 34 -14.68 7.79 7.19
CA VAL A 34 -14.64 6.68 6.22
C VAL A 34 -13.75 5.56 6.78
N GLU A 35 -14.38 4.44 7.14
CA GLU A 35 -13.72 3.25 7.70
C GLU A 35 -12.65 2.68 6.76
N THR A 36 -12.91 2.70 5.45
CA THR A 36 -12.03 2.09 4.44
C THR A 36 -12.12 2.78 3.08
N PHE A 37 -11.00 2.92 2.38
CA PHE A 37 -11.02 3.38 0.99
C PHE A 37 -11.55 2.26 0.07
N LYS A 38 -12.19 2.65 -1.03
CA LYS A 38 -12.70 1.70 -2.01
C LYS A 38 -11.99 1.82 -3.34
N ALA A 39 -11.74 0.69 -3.99
CA ALA A 39 -11.15 0.68 -5.33
C ALA A 39 -12.08 1.34 -6.38
N GLU A 40 -13.40 1.30 -6.19
CA GLU A 40 -14.37 1.96 -7.08
C GLU A 40 -14.24 3.50 -7.09
N ASP A 41 -13.64 4.07 -6.03
CA ASP A 41 -13.40 5.50 -5.88
C ASP A 41 -12.03 5.94 -6.42
N LEU A 42 -11.29 5.05 -7.10
CA LEU A 42 -9.95 5.32 -7.61
C LEU A 42 -9.92 6.51 -8.56
N ILE A 43 -9.06 7.47 -8.24
CA ILE A 43 -8.76 8.62 -9.09
C ILE A 43 -7.42 8.38 -9.78
N ILE A 44 -7.43 8.38 -11.12
CA ILE A 44 -6.23 8.14 -11.92
C ILE A 44 -5.79 9.45 -12.57
N THR A 45 -4.56 9.88 -12.29
CA THR A 45 -3.87 10.97 -12.99
C THR A 45 -2.68 10.38 -13.72
N ARG A 46 -2.73 10.35 -15.06
CA ARG A 46 -1.65 9.78 -15.87
C ARG A 46 -0.50 10.77 -16.02
N ALA A 47 0.74 10.27 -15.95
CA ALA A 47 1.92 11.04 -16.32
C ALA A 47 1.83 11.46 -17.80
N THR A 48 2.21 12.71 -18.08
CA THR A 48 2.22 13.27 -19.44
C THR A 48 3.49 12.90 -20.22
N ILE A 49 4.57 12.60 -19.50
CA ILE A 49 5.86 12.17 -20.04
C ILE A 49 6.18 10.82 -19.38
N LEU A 50 6.41 9.79 -20.20
CA LEU A 50 6.76 8.45 -19.75
C LEU A 50 8.27 8.23 -19.86
N LYS A 51 8.84 7.52 -18.89
CA LYS A 51 10.26 7.15 -18.91
C LYS A 51 10.50 5.99 -19.88
N GLU A 52 11.69 5.95 -20.47
CA GLU A 52 12.14 4.77 -21.20
C GLU A 52 12.31 3.59 -20.23
N LYS A 53 11.85 2.41 -20.66
CA LYS A 53 11.99 1.20 -19.85
C LYS A 53 13.45 0.72 -19.88
N PRO A 54 14.10 0.49 -18.73
CA PRO A 54 15.47 -0.01 -18.69
C PRO A 54 15.58 -1.42 -19.29
N ASP A 55 16.79 -1.78 -19.73
CA ASP A 55 17.07 -3.15 -20.17
C ASP A 55 16.92 -4.14 -19.00
N PRO A 56 16.01 -5.13 -19.09
CA PRO A 56 15.81 -6.12 -18.04
C PRO A 56 17.07 -6.88 -17.61
N SER A 57 18.07 -7.02 -18.50
CA SER A 57 19.30 -7.77 -18.21
C SER A 57 20.26 -7.06 -17.24
N THR A 58 20.08 -5.75 -17.03
CA THR A 58 21.00 -4.89 -16.25
C THR A 58 20.37 -4.31 -14.99
N LEU A 59 19.15 -4.74 -14.65
CA LEU A 59 18.40 -4.19 -13.52
C LEU A 59 19.10 -4.43 -12.17
N VAL A 60 19.25 -3.34 -11.40
CA VAL A 60 19.63 -3.40 -9.99
C VAL A 60 18.39 -3.28 -9.12
N PHE A 61 18.29 -4.11 -8.10
CA PHE A 61 17.12 -4.15 -7.22
C PHE A 61 16.88 -2.80 -6.53
N GLY A 62 15.66 -2.27 -6.65
CA GLY A 62 15.19 -1.10 -5.90
C GLY A 62 15.76 0.26 -6.34
N THR A 63 16.39 0.35 -7.52
CA THR A 63 17.01 1.60 -8.00
C THR A 63 16.23 2.30 -9.11
N VAL A 64 15.41 1.56 -9.86
CA VAL A 64 14.57 2.10 -10.95
C VAL A 64 13.11 1.93 -10.59
N PHE A 65 12.32 3.00 -10.76
CA PHE A 65 10.91 3.06 -10.42
C PHE A 65 10.03 3.34 -11.65
N THR A 66 8.77 2.92 -11.62
CA THR A 66 7.76 3.13 -12.68
C THR A 66 7.29 4.59 -12.76
N ASP A 67 6.46 4.91 -13.75
CA ASP A 67 5.98 6.28 -13.97
C ASP A 67 4.96 6.75 -12.92
N HIS A 68 4.26 5.82 -12.28
CA HIS A 68 3.17 6.12 -11.33
C HIS A 68 3.37 5.45 -9.98
N MET A 69 2.66 5.98 -8.99
CA MET A 69 2.55 5.45 -7.63
C MET A 69 1.10 5.51 -7.14
N LEU A 70 0.75 4.63 -6.20
CA LEU A 70 -0.50 4.69 -5.45
C LEU A 70 -0.29 5.51 -4.17
N THR A 71 -1.22 6.41 -3.86
CA THR A 71 -1.30 7.10 -2.56
C THR A 71 -2.73 7.08 -2.04
N VAL A 72 -2.90 6.85 -0.74
CA VAL A 72 -4.17 6.98 -0.03
C VAL A 72 -3.88 7.67 1.29
N GLU A 73 -4.53 8.80 1.54
CA GLU A 73 -4.36 9.57 2.78
C GLU A 73 -5.35 9.08 3.83
N TRP A 74 -5.01 9.26 5.11
CA TRP A 74 -5.90 8.97 6.23
C TRP A 74 -5.79 10.06 7.28
N SER A 75 -6.90 10.37 7.94
CA SER A 75 -6.92 11.25 9.11
C SER A 75 -7.88 10.71 10.18
N LEU A 76 -7.66 11.10 11.43
CA LEU A 76 -8.55 10.72 12.54
C LEU A 76 -9.96 11.30 12.38
N GLU A 77 -10.08 12.48 11.76
CA GLU A 77 -11.35 13.20 11.62
C GLU A 77 -12.20 12.68 10.46
N LEU A 78 -11.57 12.36 9.32
CA LEU A 78 -12.28 12.01 8.07
C LEU A 78 -12.17 10.52 7.71
N GLY A 79 -11.27 9.78 8.36
CA GLY A 79 -10.94 8.42 7.97
C GLY A 79 -10.10 8.38 6.69
N TRP A 80 -10.33 7.36 5.87
CA TRP A 80 -9.62 7.19 4.60
C TRP A 80 -10.14 8.10 3.49
N GLU A 81 -9.20 8.70 2.76
CA GLU A 81 -9.49 9.43 1.53
C GLU A 81 -9.56 8.51 0.31
N LYS A 82 -10.04 9.04 -0.82
CA LYS A 82 -10.09 8.31 -2.09
C LYS A 82 -8.68 7.88 -2.54
N PRO A 83 -8.50 6.63 -3.03
CA PRO A 83 -7.21 6.18 -3.50
C PRO A 83 -6.84 6.87 -4.82
N ARG A 84 -5.54 7.13 -5.02
CA ARG A 84 -5.04 7.88 -6.18
C ARG A 84 -3.86 7.17 -6.82
N ILE A 85 -3.96 6.84 -8.10
CA ILE A 85 -2.79 6.54 -8.94
C ILE A 85 -2.37 7.83 -9.61
N LYS A 86 -1.14 8.29 -9.33
CA LYS A 86 -0.61 9.57 -9.83
C LYS A 86 0.85 9.42 -10.25
N PRO A 87 1.44 10.38 -11.00
CA PRO A 87 2.85 10.32 -11.36
C PRO A 87 3.72 10.18 -10.12
N LEU A 88 4.77 9.37 -10.23
CA LEU A 88 5.77 9.20 -9.19
C LEU A 88 6.38 10.56 -8.85
N GLN A 89 6.38 10.91 -7.57
CA GLN A 89 6.89 12.17 -7.07
C GLN A 89 7.38 12.01 -5.63
N ASN A 90 8.17 12.97 -5.16
CA ASN A 90 8.60 13.00 -3.76
C ASN A 90 7.39 13.20 -2.83
N LEU A 91 7.45 12.58 -1.66
CA LEU A 91 6.48 12.82 -0.59
C LEU A 91 6.74 14.17 0.06
N SER A 92 5.70 14.98 0.24
CA SER A 92 5.74 16.19 1.05
C SER A 92 5.31 15.83 2.47
N LEU A 93 6.26 15.79 3.40
CA LEU A 93 6.03 15.36 4.78
C LEU A 93 6.38 16.49 5.74
N HIS A 94 5.54 16.68 6.77
CA HIS A 94 5.92 17.53 7.89
C HIS A 94 7.16 16.94 8.60
N PRO A 95 8.17 17.74 8.98
CA PRO A 95 9.40 17.22 9.58
C PRO A 95 9.17 16.50 10.91
N GLY A 96 8.05 16.76 11.58
CA GLY A 96 7.61 16.05 12.80
C GLY A 96 6.82 14.76 12.56
N SER A 97 6.74 14.26 11.33
CA SER A 97 6.01 13.01 11.02
C SER A 97 6.57 11.83 11.81
N SER A 98 5.70 11.07 12.50
CA SER A 98 6.10 9.98 13.40
C SER A 98 6.88 8.86 12.69
N ALA A 99 6.69 8.67 11.38
CA ALA A 99 7.51 7.77 10.57
C ALA A 99 9.01 8.13 10.65
N LEU A 100 9.34 9.43 10.66
CA LEU A 100 10.72 9.92 10.68
C LEU A 100 11.36 9.90 12.07
N HIS A 101 10.57 9.91 13.14
CA HIS A 101 11.06 10.02 14.52
C HIS A 101 11.01 8.72 15.31
N TYR A 102 9.94 7.94 15.10
CA TYR A 102 9.61 6.78 15.91
C TYR A 102 9.38 5.52 15.08
N ALA A 103 9.70 5.55 13.78
CA ALA A 103 9.50 4.44 12.86
C ALA A 103 8.08 3.86 12.92
N VAL A 104 7.07 4.74 13.00
CA VAL A 104 5.66 4.36 12.85
C VAL A 104 5.39 4.10 11.36
N GLU A 105 5.89 2.98 10.87
CA GLU A 105 5.89 2.58 9.47
C GLU A 105 5.93 1.04 9.33
N LEU A 106 5.48 0.54 8.18
CA LEU A 106 5.57 -0.86 7.78
C LEU A 106 5.66 -0.94 6.26
N PHE A 107 6.10 -2.08 5.73
CA PHE A 107 6.16 -2.31 4.28
C PHE A 107 5.78 -3.75 3.92
N GLU A 108 5.51 -3.97 2.63
CA GLU A 108 5.27 -5.29 2.05
C GLU A 108 6.15 -5.54 0.82
N GLY A 109 6.32 -6.82 0.49
CA GLY A 109 7.13 -7.27 -0.64
C GLY A 109 6.39 -8.33 -1.46
N LEU A 110 5.93 -7.93 -2.64
CA LEU A 110 5.28 -8.82 -3.61
C LEU A 110 5.82 -8.53 -5.02
N LYS A 111 5.63 -9.48 -5.94
CA LYS A 111 6.10 -9.37 -7.32
C LYS A 111 4.97 -9.66 -8.29
N ALA A 112 5.00 -8.95 -9.42
CA ALA A 112 4.22 -9.27 -10.60
C ALA A 112 5.10 -10.00 -11.62
N PHE A 113 4.56 -11.05 -12.23
CA PHE A 113 5.28 -11.89 -13.18
C PHE A 113 4.55 -11.86 -14.53
N ARG A 114 5.27 -11.57 -15.61
CA ARG A 114 4.76 -11.81 -16.97
C ARG A 114 4.95 -13.28 -17.30
N GLY A 115 3.85 -14.01 -17.39
CA GLY A 115 3.86 -15.43 -17.72
C GLY A 115 4.24 -15.71 -19.17
N VAL A 116 4.48 -16.99 -19.48
CA VAL A 116 4.81 -17.45 -20.83
C VAL A 116 3.67 -17.22 -21.83
N ASP A 117 2.45 -17.06 -21.32
CA ASP A 117 1.24 -16.70 -22.07
C ASP A 117 1.01 -15.19 -22.16
N ASN A 118 2.03 -14.40 -21.83
CA ASN A 118 2.03 -12.93 -21.82
C ASN A 118 1.08 -12.28 -20.80
N LYS A 119 0.43 -13.05 -19.92
CA LYS A 119 -0.44 -12.53 -18.86
C LYS A 119 0.35 -12.15 -17.62
N ILE A 120 -0.04 -11.08 -16.94
CA ILE A 120 0.56 -10.66 -15.67
C ILE A 120 -0.09 -11.41 -14.51
N ARG A 121 0.71 -11.94 -13.58
CA ARG A 121 0.26 -12.67 -12.40
C ARG A 121 0.85 -12.13 -11.11
N LEU A 122 0.04 -12.15 -10.04
CA LEU A 122 0.49 -11.99 -8.66
C LEU A 122 0.49 -13.36 -7.97
N PHE A 123 1.54 -13.66 -7.22
CA PHE A 123 1.65 -14.93 -6.48
C PHE A 123 1.27 -14.74 -5.01
N ARG A 124 0.15 -15.35 -4.60
CA ARG A 124 -0.43 -15.33 -3.26
C ARG A 124 -0.54 -13.93 -2.62
N PRO A 125 -1.03 -12.89 -3.35
CA PRO A 125 -1.05 -11.53 -2.84
C PRO A 125 -1.89 -11.36 -1.57
N ASN A 126 -2.91 -12.21 -1.36
CA ASN A 126 -3.72 -12.20 -0.13
C ASN A 126 -2.90 -12.43 1.13
N LEU A 127 -1.87 -13.29 1.08
CA LEU A 127 -1.02 -13.51 2.24
C LEU A 127 -0.17 -12.29 2.59
N ASN A 128 0.22 -11.50 1.59
CA ASN A 128 0.88 -10.22 1.81
C ASN A 128 -0.08 -9.23 2.45
N MET A 129 -1.33 -9.16 1.99
CA MET A 129 -2.34 -8.27 2.57
C MET A 129 -2.70 -8.65 4.01
N ASP A 130 -2.87 -9.94 4.31
CA ASP A 130 -3.09 -10.44 5.67
C ASP A 130 -1.92 -10.11 6.61
N ARG A 131 -0.68 -10.16 6.09
CA ARG A 131 0.51 -9.77 6.86
C ARG A 131 0.60 -8.26 7.03
N MET A 132 0.28 -7.47 6.01
CA MET A 132 0.22 -6.01 6.09
C MET A 132 -0.80 -5.56 7.13
N TYR A 133 -1.99 -6.14 7.14
CA TYR A 133 -3.05 -5.88 8.12
C TYR A 133 -2.57 -6.16 9.55
N ARG A 134 -1.99 -7.35 9.80
CA ARG A 134 -1.45 -7.69 11.13
C ARG A 134 -0.33 -6.74 11.57
N SER A 135 0.52 -6.32 10.65
CA SER A 135 1.58 -5.34 10.92
C SER A 135 1.00 -3.96 11.25
N ALA A 136 -0.05 -3.53 10.53
CA ALA A 136 -0.71 -2.24 10.76
C ALA A 136 -1.35 -2.19 12.15
N MET A 137 -2.09 -3.24 12.52
CA MET A 137 -2.66 -3.38 13.86
C MET A 137 -1.58 -3.35 14.95
N ARG A 138 -0.43 -4.01 14.71
CA ARG A 138 0.67 -4.02 15.67
C ARG A 138 1.42 -2.67 15.77
N ALA A 139 1.47 -1.92 14.68
CA ALA A 139 2.05 -0.59 14.61
C ALA A 139 1.07 0.52 15.04
N THR A 140 -0.17 0.16 15.41
CA THR A 140 -1.26 1.10 15.72
C THR A 140 -1.59 2.07 14.57
N LEU A 141 -1.29 1.64 13.34
CA LEU A 141 -1.73 2.32 12.12
C LEU A 141 -3.20 1.98 11.84
N PRO A 142 -3.93 2.81 11.07
CA PRO A 142 -5.30 2.49 10.65
C PRO A 142 -5.32 1.15 9.91
N GLY A 143 -5.87 0.12 10.58
CA GLY A 143 -5.87 -1.25 10.09
C GLY A 143 -7.11 -1.60 9.26
N GLU A 144 -8.16 -0.80 9.30
CA GLU A 144 -9.47 -1.08 8.68
C GLU A 144 -9.48 -0.90 7.15
N PHE A 145 -8.36 -1.14 6.46
CA PHE A 145 -8.39 -1.37 5.02
C PHE A 145 -8.93 -2.78 4.76
N LYS A 146 -10.19 -2.91 4.31
CA LYS A 146 -10.78 -4.23 4.03
C LYS A 146 -10.01 -4.88 2.89
N VAL A 147 -9.33 -5.98 3.22
CA VAL A 147 -8.64 -6.88 2.26
C VAL A 147 -9.61 -7.49 1.23
N SER A 148 -10.93 -7.27 1.37
CA SER A 148 -11.98 -8.00 0.65
C SER A 148 -12.68 -7.28 -0.49
N GLU A 149 -12.35 -6.03 -0.83
CA GLU A 149 -12.96 -5.38 -2.00
C GLU A 149 -11.91 -5.01 -3.03
N ARG A 150 -11.89 -5.83 -4.09
CA ARG A 150 -11.18 -5.68 -5.37
C ARG A 150 -9.85 -4.96 -5.23
N TYR A 151 -8.76 -5.74 -5.26
CA TYR A 151 -7.42 -5.25 -5.56
C TYR A 151 -7.55 -4.05 -6.49
N LEU A 152 -6.98 -2.90 -6.12
CA LEU A 152 -6.76 -1.81 -7.07
C LEU A 152 -6.17 -2.48 -8.30
N THR A 153 -7.03 -2.65 -9.31
CA THR A 153 -6.82 -3.67 -10.31
C THR A 153 -5.56 -3.25 -11.02
N MET A 154 -4.56 -4.11 -10.94
CA MET A 154 -3.32 -3.91 -11.67
C MET A 154 -3.60 -3.82 -13.18
N ASP A 155 -4.83 -4.02 -13.66
CA ASP A 155 -5.36 -3.67 -14.98
C ASP A 155 -4.97 -2.23 -15.40
N ASP A 156 -4.99 -1.26 -14.48
CA ASP A 156 -4.56 0.13 -14.76
C ASP A 156 -3.03 0.29 -14.87
N LEU A 157 -2.27 -0.56 -14.18
CA LEU A 157 -0.81 -0.65 -14.30
C LEU A 157 -0.38 -1.54 -15.49
N THR A 158 -1.25 -2.44 -15.95
CA THR A 158 -1.03 -3.33 -17.09
C THR A 158 -1.02 -2.53 -18.39
N THR A 159 -1.87 -1.49 -18.49
CA THR A 159 -1.84 -0.50 -19.59
C THR A 159 -0.49 0.24 -19.69
N ALA A 160 0.28 0.37 -18.60
CA ALA A 160 1.62 0.98 -18.62
C ALA A 160 2.74 -0.01 -18.98
N VAL A 161 2.47 -1.32 -18.87
CA VAL A 161 3.48 -2.39 -18.96
C VAL A 161 3.38 -3.19 -20.28
N GLU A 162 2.52 -2.81 -21.23
CA GLU A 162 2.29 -3.48 -22.54
C GLU A 162 3.47 -3.49 -23.53
N GLU A 163 4.72 -3.55 -23.07
CA GLU A 163 5.84 -3.86 -23.96
C GLU A 163 6.42 -5.24 -23.70
N ASN A 164 6.45 -5.97 -24.80
CA ASN A 164 6.58 -7.41 -24.98
C ASN A 164 8.00 -7.91 -24.62
N ARG A 165 8.28 -8.16 -23.34
CA ARG A 165 9.53 -8.83 -22.92
C ARG A 165 9.30 -9.84 -21.80
N THR A 166 9.59 -11.11 -22.11
CA THR A 166 9.69 -12.21 -21.15
C THR A 166 10.92 -12.01 -20.26
N ILE A 167 10.76 -11.94 -18.94
CA ILE A 167 11.85 -11.68 -18.00
C ILE A 167 12.21 -12.97 -17.25
N HIS A 168 13.44 -13.44 -17.40
CA HIS A 168 14.02 -14.51 -16.59
C HIS A 168 14.56 -13.93 -15.27
N ILE A 169 13.91 -14.25 -14.15
CA ILE A 169 14.39 -13.84 -12.81
C ILE A 169 15.42 -14.88 -12.34
N PRO A 170 16.70 -14.51 -12.11
CA PRO A 170 17.70 -15.44 -11.62
C PRO A 170 17.32 -15.93 -10.23
N THR A 171 17.03 -17.23 -10.12
CA THR A 171 16.81 -17.93 -8.86
C THR A 171 18.09 -18.65 -8.43
N MET A 172 18.31 -18.76 -7.11
CA MET A 172 19.43 -19.45 -6.44
C MET A 172 19.81 -20.78 -7.12
N GLU A 173 20.79 -20.77 -8.04
CA GLU A 173 21.09 -21.92 -8.90
C GLU A 173 21.76 -23.10 -8.16
N ASN A 174 22.09 -22.95 -6.87
CA ASN A 174 22.91 -23.92 -6.12
C ASN A 174 22.28 -24.38 -4.79
N GLY A 175 20.98 -24.66 -4.77
CA GLY A 175 20.28 -25.25 -3.61
C GLY A 175 20.33 -26.78 -3.53
N PRO A 176 20.06 -27.40 -2.35
CA PRO A 176 19.84 -28.85 -2.25
C PRO A 176 18.74 -29.31 -3.23
N LYS A 177 18.85 -30.52 -3.80
CA LYS A 177 17.93 -31.03 -4.85
C LYS A 177 16.44 -30.85 -4.54
N LEU A 178 16.04 -31.01 -3.27
CA LEU A 178 14.66 -30.79 -2.84
C LEU A 178 14.24 -29.31 -2.95
N ALA A 179 15.11 -28.39 -2.53
CA ALA A 179 14.87 -26.95 -2.63
C ALA A 179 14.77 -26.50 -4.08
N SER A 180 15.63 -27.02 -4.97
CA SER A 180 15.56 -26.72 -6.40
C SER A 180 14.25 -27.20 -7.03
N ARG A 181 13.78 -28.41 -6.69
CA ARG A 181 12.49 -28.92 -7.17
C ARG A 181 11.30 -28.09 -6.68
N ILE A 182 11.32 -27.66 -5.42
CA ILE A 182 10.28 -26.77 -4.87
C ILE A 182 10.33 -25.42 -5.59
N LEU A 183 11.51 -24.86 -5.77
CA LEU A 183 11.71 -23.58 -6.43
C LEU A 183 11.26 -23.61 -7.89
N GLU A 184 11.62 -24.65 -8.64
CA GLU A 184 11.18 -24.90 -10.01
C GLU A 184 9.65 -24.94 -10.08
N LYS A 185 9.01 -25.73 -9.21
CA LYS A 185 7.54 -25.81 -9.13
C LYS A 185 6.89 -24.46 -8.85
N LEU A 186 7.41 -23.71 -7.89
CA LEU A 186 6.92 -22.38 -7.56
C LEU A 186 7.11 -21.40 -8.73
N THR A 187 8.22 -21.51 -9.44
CA THR A 187 8.54 -20.68 -10.60
C THR A 187 7.58 -21.00 -11.75
N ASP A 188 7.29 -22.28 -12.00
CA ASP A 188 6.34 -22.69 -13.04
C ASP A 188 4.93 -22.16 -12.78
N ILE A 189 4.50 -22.18 -11.52
CA ILE A 189 3.25 -21.55 -11.10
C ILE A 189 3.31 -20.02 -11.35
N GLN A 190 4.36 -19.33 -10.90
CA GLN A 190 4.51 -17.88 -11.05
C GLN A 190 4.47 -17.41 -12.51
N TYR A 191 5.08 -18.19 -13.41
CA TYR A 191 5.15 -17.88 -14.84
C TYR A 191 4.02 -18.50 -15.67
N GLY A 192 3.04 -19.15 -15.04
CA GLY A 192 1.89 -19.75 -15.73
C GLY A 192 2.23 -20.94 -16.61
N ARG A 193 3.36 -21.62 -16.37
CA ARG A 193 3.66 -22.94 -16.98
C ARG A 193 2.86 -24.06 -16.32
N GLU A 194 2.37 -23.80 -15.11
CA GLU A 194 1.43 -24.66 -14.39
C GLU A 194 0.29 -23.84 -13.81
N GLU A 195 -0.93 -24.36 -13.93
CA GLU A 195 -2.13 -23.73 -13.37
C GLU A 195 -2.19 -23.94 -11.85
N SER A 196 -2.50 -22.88 -11.10
CA SER A 196 -2.70 -22.95 -9.66
C SER A 196 -3.56 -21.79 -9.17
N ASP A 197 -4.40 -22.08 -8.19
CA ASP A 197 -5.17 -21.15 -7.37
C ASP A 197 -4.29 -20.18 -6.54
N TRP A 198 -2.98 -20.42 -6.47
CA TRP A 198 -2.03 -19.53 -5.82
C TRP A 198 -1.70 -18.29 -6.63
N THR A 199 -2.08 -18.25 -7.90
CA THR A 199 -1.87 -17.07 -8.76
C THR A 199 -3.16 -16.36 -9.07
N ILE A 200 -3.11 -15.03 -9.07
CA ILE A 200 -4.19 -14.17 -9.52
C ILE A 200 -3.72 -13.50 -10.81
N THR A 201 -4.47 -13.69 -11.89
CA THR A 201 -4.21 -12.99 -13.16
C THR A 201 -4.72 -11.56 -13.03
N VAL A 202 -3.89 -10.63 -13.46
CA VAL A 202 -4.24 -9.22 -13.64
C VAL A 202 -4.73 -9.08 -15.08
N ALA A 203 -5.94 -8.56 -15.29
CA ALA A 203 -6.61 -8.56 -16.59
C ALA A 203 -6.26 -7.33 -17.44
#